data_AF-A0A4Q1EUW3-F1
#
_entry.id   AF-A0A4Q1EUW3-F1
#
_cell.length_a   1.000
_cell.length_b   1.000
_cell.length_c   1.000
_cell.angle_alpha   90.00
_cell.angle_beta   90.00
_cell.angle_gamma   90.00
#
_symmetry.space_group_name_H-M   'P 1'
#
loop_
_entity.id
_entity.type
_entity.pdbx_description
1 polymer ?
#
loop_
_entity_poly.entity_id
_entity_poly.type
_entity_poly.pdbx_seq_one_letter_code
_entity_poly.pdbx_strand_id
1 'polypeptide(L)'
;MEISSVKGIFLRYILMPLIAIIMMVILGVIRRNKPAIKIKVIIIYVLLCSLCLAIPGVFGFAGNLFNPYWYLIAQVIYLILGIIHVNLLHKYFKKHIESLSMSILFESILSLTCIALGGYLFTLIFNWMSKGLGNAVMAATSMVIFVVPMVFYYCYIQFISIPFDIYKTWRYSPEQKLPDFEGADFDRLMVLNVELSKKLEDSNRFRIKAKTLPTGVTFGDWFYRVVDDYNHKNPGSIIHLSDEGNEPYYWIFYTKKSFFSFRKYIDFDHDITTNSISENEVVICKRVIQHEEEGVAKKS
;
A
#
# COMPACT_ATOMS: atom_id res chain seq x y z
N MET A 1 42.39 -31.25 -5.39
CA MET A 1 41.54 -31.28 -6.61
C MET A 1 40.58 -32.45 -6.42
N GLU A 2 39.58 -32.28 -5.56
CA GLU A 2 38.57 -33.33 -5.38
C GLU A 2 37.64 -33.31 -6.58
N ILE A 3 37.47 -34.46 -7.22
CA ILE A 3 36.41 -34.72 -8.18
C ILE A 3 35.12 -34.55 -7.39
N SER A 4 34.53 -33.36 -7.47
CA SER A 4 33.31 -33.03 -6.76
C SER A 4 32.22 -34.00 -7.21
N SER A 5 31.62 -34.69 -6.25
CA SER A 5 30.44 -35.54 -6.43
C SER A 5 29.50 -34.95 -7.48
N VAL A 6 28.86 -35.78 -8.31
CA VAL A 6 27.87 -35.35 -9.33
C VAL A 6 26.90 -34.29 -8.79
N LYS A 7 26.54 -34.39 -7.49
CA LYS A 7 25.75 -33.40 -6.75
C LYS A 7 26.36 -31.99 -6.75
N GLY A 8 27.66 -31.85 -6.51
CA GLY A 8 28.39 -30.58 -6.49
C GLY A 8 28.50 -29.91 -7.86
N ILE A 9 28.72 -30.69 -8.92
CA ILE A 9 28.70 -30.18 -10.30
C ILE A 9 27.29 -29.69 -10.65
N PHE A 10 26.27 -30.47 -10.32
CA PHE A 10 24.88 -30.13 -10.56
C PHE A 10 24.47 -28.82 -9.85
N LEU A 11 24.73 -28.72 -8.55
CA LEU A 11 24.40 -27.54 -7.74
C LEU A 11 25.14 -26.28 -8.23
N ARG A 12 26.41 -26.41 -8.62
CA ARG A 12 27.26 -25.25 -8.96
C ARG A 12 27.05 -24.74 -10.38
N TYR A 13 26.83 -25.62 -11.35
CA TYR A 13 26.84 -25.24 -12.77
C TYR A 13 25.51 -25.47 -13.50
N ILE A 14 24.69 -26.42 -13.06
CA ILE A 14 23.51 -26.86 -13.82
C ILE A 14 22.23 -26.25 -13.26
N LEU A 15 22.13 -26.08 -11.94
CA LEU A 15 20.90 -25.66 -11.28
C LEU A 15 20.38 -24.30 -11.76
N MET A 16 21.22 -23.26 -11.79
CA MET A 16 20.78 -21.91 -12.16
C MET A 16 20.36 -21.79 -13.64
N PRO A 17 21.12 -22.34 -14.62
CA PRO A 17 20.64 -22.43 -16.00
C PRO A 17 19.35 -23.24 -16.16
N LEU A 18 19.19 -24.35 -15.42
CA LEU A 18 17.96 -25.14 -15.45
C LEU A 18 16.76 -24.33 -14.97
N ILE A 19 16.90 -23.58 -13.86
CA ILE A 19 15.86 -22.68 -13.36
C ILE A 19 15.52 -21.63 -14.43
N ALA A 20 16.52 -21.01 -15.05
CA ALA A 20 16.28 -20.01 -16.10
C ALA A 20 15.52 -20.61 -17.31
N ILE A 21 15.83 -21.84 -17.71
CA ILE A 21 15.10 -22.56 -18.78
C ILE A 21 13.64 -22.80 -18.37
N ILE A 22 13.40 -23.27 -17.14
CA ILE A 22 12.04 -23.49 -16.62
C ILE A 22 11.25 -22.17 -16.64
N MET A 23 11.83 -21.07 -16.17
CA MET A 23 11.19 -19.76 -16.18
C MET A 23 10.91 -19.26 -17.61
N MET A 24 11.81 -19.54 -18.57
CA MET A 24 11.59 -19.25 -19.99
C MET A 24 10.42 -20.04 -20.59
N VAL A 25 10.26 -21.32 -20.20
CA VAL A 25 9.09 -22.11 -20.60
C VAL A 25 7.81 -21.50 -20.04
N ILE A 26 7.81 -21.12 -18.75
CA ILE A 26 6.67 -20.45 -18.11
C ILE A 26 6.31 -19.13 -18.81
N LEU A 27 7.30 -18.30 -19.16
CA LEU A 27 7.10 -17.09 -19.95
C LEU A 27 6.48 -17.40 -21.33
N GLY A 28 6.92 -18.48 -21.97
CA GLY A 28 6.33 -18.97 -23.22
C GLY A 28 4.85 -19.33 -23.08
N VAL A 29 4.48 -19.98 -21.98
CA VAL A 29 3.08 -20.36 -21.67
C VAL A 29 2.21 -19.12 -21.38
N ILE A 30 2.67 -18.20 -20.53
CA ILE A 30 1.92 -16.96 -20.19
C ILE A 30 1.66 -16.13 -21.45
N ARG A 31 2.66 -16.05 -22.33
CA ARG A 31 2.60 -15.31 -23.59
C ARG A 31 1.73 -15.99 -24.66
N ARG A 32 1.29 -17.25 -24.49
CA ARG A 32 0.54 -18.02 -25.50
C ARG A 32 -0.66 -17.26 -26.07
N ASN A 33 -1.36 -16.51 -25.21
CA ASN A 33 -2.56 -15.75 -25.57
C ASN A 33 -2.25 -14.29 -25.98
N LYS A 34 -0.97 -13.92 -26.14
CA LYS A 34 -0.50 -12.56 -26.45
C LYS A 34 0.48 -12.58 -27.64
N PRO A 35 -0.04 -12.69 -28.88
CA PRO A 35 0.80 -12.84 -30.09
C PRO A 35 1.68 -11.62 -30.40
N ALA A 36 1.32 -10.43 -29.89
CA ALA A 36 2.05 -9.18 -30.10
C ALA A 36 3.45 -9.19 -29.47
N ILE A 37 3.61 -9.83 -28.32
CA ILE A 37 4.93 -10.11 -27.75
C ILE A 37 5.51 -11.24 -28.58
N LYS A 38 6.76 -11.17 -29.06
CA LYS A 38 7.42 -12.27 -29.80
C LYS A 38 8.38 -13.03 -28.87
N ILE A 39 8.41 -14.37 -28.91
CA ILE A 39 9.33 -15.16 -28.06
C ILE A 39 10.80 -14.80 -28.31
N LYS A 40 11.15 -14.49 -29.57
CA LYS A 40 12.51 -14.03 -29.93
C LYS A 40 12.89 -12.75 -29.19
N VAL A 41 11.94 -11.83 -28.97
CA VAL A 41 12.17 -10.60 -28.22
C VAL A 41 12.42 -10.92 -26.75
N ILE A 42 11.65 -11.84 -26.15
CA ILE A 42 11.89 -12.30 -24.77
C ILE A 42 13.28 -12.92 -24.63
N ILE A 43 13.67 -13.82 -25.54
CA ILE A 43 14.98 -14.48 -25.51
C ILE A 43 16.11 -13.45 -25.61
N ILE A 44 16.06 -12.55 -26.61
CA ILE A 44 17.07 -11.50 -26.81
C ILE A 44 17.15 -10.59 -25.58
N TYR A 45 15.99 -10.21 -25.03
CA TYR A 45 15.90 -9.37 -23.85
C TYR A 45 16.56 -10.03 -22.64
N VAL A 46 16.22 -11.29 -22.34
CA VAL A 46 16.80 -12.04 -21.21
C VAL A 46 18.30 -12.18 -21.37
N LEU A 47 18.79 -12.52 -22.57
CA LEU A 47 20.23 -12.67 -22.83
C LEU A 47 20.98 -11.35 -22.64
N LEU A 48 20.50 -10.26 -23.24
CA LEU A 48 21.15 -8.95 -23.13
C LEU A 48 21.09 -8.40 -21.71
N CYS A 49 19.92 -8.48 -21.06
CA CYS A 49 19.75 -8.03 -19.68
C CYS A 49 20.66 -8.82 -18.73
N SER A 50 20.68 -10.15 -18.84
CA SER A 50 21.53 -11.02 -18.02
C SER A 50 23.02 -10.72 -18.23
N LEU A 51 23.43 -10.45 -19.47
CA LEU A 51 24.80 -10.07 -19.76
C LEU A 51 25.16 -8.74 -19.10
N CYS A 52 24.30 -7.72 -19.20
CA CYS A 52 24.48 -6.45 -18.51
C CYS A 52 24.55 -6.63 -16.98
N LEU A 53 23.71 -7.50 -16.42
CA LEU A 53 23.71 -7.81 -14.98
C LEU A 53 24.99 -8.54 -14.54
N ALA A 54 25.65 -9.26 -15.45
CA ALA A 54 26.89 -9.97 -15.14
C ALA A 54 28.12 -9.06 -15.13
N ILE A 55 28.08 -7.88 -15.77
CA ILE A 55 29.23 -6.95 -15.91
C ILE A 55 29.88 -6.58 -14.57
N PRO A 56 29.14 -6.23 -13.51
CA PRO A 56 29.75 -5.92 -12.21
C PRO A 56 30.55 -7.09 -11.61
N GLY A 57 30.38 -8.32 -12.11
CA GLY A 57 31.21 -9.47 -11.73
C GLY A 57 32.70 -9.27 -12.03
N VAL A 58 33.04 -8.35 -12.96
CA VAL A 58 34.44 -7.97 -13.24
C VAL A 58 35.12 -7.39 -11.98
N PHE A 59 34.38 -6.74 -11.10
CA PHE A 59 34.88 -6.24 -9.81
C PHE A 59 35.36 -7.33 -8.86
N GLY A 60 35.19 -8.61 -9.22
CA GLY A 60 35.86 -9.73 -8.58
C GLY A 60 37.38 -9.62 -8.54
N PHE A 61 38.01 -8.75 -9.36
CA PHE A 61 39.44 -8.43 -9.21
C PHE A 61 39.82 -7.96 -7.79
N ALA A 62 38.87 -7.38 -7.05
CA ALA A 62 39.07 -6.93 -5.68
C ALA A 62 39.10 -8.07 -4.64
N GLY A 63 38.71 -9.30 -5.02
CA GLY A 63 38.69 -10.47 -4.14
C GLY A 63 37.90 -10.22 -2.85
N ASN A 64 38.56 -10.37 -1.70
CA ASN A 64 37.93 -10.18 -0.38
C ASN A 64 37.54 -8.73 -0.08
N LEU A 65 38.15 -7.74 -0.75
CA LEU A 65 37.81 -6.33 -0.58
C LEU A 65 36.50 -5.96 -1.28
N PHE A 66 35.85 -6.90 -1.98
CA PHE A 66 34.56 -6.66 -2.61
C PHE A 66 33.51 -6.19 -1.60
N ASN A 67 33.54 -6.74 -0.38
CA ASN A 67 32.68 -6.31 0.73
C ASN A 67 33.50 -5.40 1.69
N PRO A 68 33.07 -4.16 2.00
CA PRO A 68 31.76 -3.56 1.70
C PRO A 68 31.71 -2.65 0.45
N TYR A 69 32.82 -2.04 0.04
CA TYR A 69 32.77 -0.88 -0.87
C TYR A 69 32.33 -1.23 -2.31
N TRP A 70 32.90 -2.28 -2.92
CA TRP A 70 32.52 -2.68 -4.28
C TRP A 70 31.12 -3.28 -4.34
N TYR A 71 30.67 -3.90 -3.25
CA TYR A 71 29.30 -4.37 -3.10
C TYR A 71 28.30 -3.21 -3.18
N LEU A 72 28.55 -2.11 -2.46
CA LEU A 72 27.70 -0.91 -2.52
C LEU A 72 27.73 -0.26 -3.91
N ILE A 73 28.91 -0.18 -4.55
CA ILE A 73 29.02 0.33 -5.92
C ILE A 73 28.22 -0.54 -6.90
N ALA A 74 28.31 -1.87 -6.78
CA ALA A 74 27.52 -2.80 -7.58
C ALA A 74 26.02 -2.59 -7.37
N GLN A 75 25.56 -2.37 -6.12
CA GLN A 75 24.17 -2.06 -5.82
C GLN A 75 23.69 -0.78 -6.51
N VAL A 76 24.50 0.28 -6.54
CA VAL A 76 24.16 1.52 -7.27
C VAL A 76 24.04 1.27 -8.77
N ILE A 77 24.96 0.49 -9.36
CA ILE A 77 24.86 0.09 -10.77
C ILE A 77 23.59 -0.71 -11.03
N TYR A 78 23.26 -1.67 -10.16
CA TYR A 78 22.05 -2.48 -10.29
C TYR A 78 20.77 -1.65 -10.11
N LEU A 79 20.78 -0.61 -9.29
CA LEU A 79 19.66 0.32 -9.17
C LEU A 79 19.42 1.06 -10.49
N ILE A 80 20.48 1.59 -11.12
CA ILE A 80 20.39 2.27 -12.43
C ILE A 80 19.90 1.29 -13.50
N LEU A 81 20.45 0.07 -13.54
CA LEU A 81 20.00 -0.97 -14.46
C LEU A 81 18.53 -1.34 -14.21
N GLY A 82 18.07 -1.37 -12.96
CA GLY A 82 16.67 -1.62 -12.60
C GLY A 82 15.73 -0.52 -13.11
N ILE A 83 16.13 0.75 -13.04
CA ILE A 83 15.36 1.88 -13.60
C ILE A 83 15.25 1.72 -15.12
N ILE A 84 16.36 1.44 -15.81
CA ILE A 84 16.37 1.19 -17.26
C ILE A 84 15.47 -0.01 -17.59
N HIS A 85 15.57 -1.08 -16.81
CA HIS A 85 14.79 -2.31 -16.97
C HIS A 85 13.28 -2.05 -16.93
N VAL A 86 12.79 -1.31 -15.93
CA VAL A 86 11.35 -0.93 -15.84
C VAL A 86 10.90 -0.14 -17.06
N ASN A 87 11.71 0.81 -17.53
CA ASN A 87 11.38 1.60 -18.73
C ASN A 87 11.32 0.73 -20.00
N LEU A 88 12.24 -0.23 -20.14
CA LEU A 88 12.25 -1.16 -21.28
C LEU A 88 11.07 -2.15 -21.19
N LEU A 89 10.73 -2.64 -20.01
CA LEU A 89 9.56 -3.48 -19.77
C LEU A 89 8.28 -2.79 -20.24
N HIS A 90 8.12 -1.52 -19.85
CA HIS A 90 6.99 -0.71 -20.26
C HIS A 90 6.89 -0.60 -21.79
N LYS A 91 8.04 -0.31 -22.45
CA LYS A 91 8.13 -0.12 -23.90
C LYS A 91 7.87 -1.37 -24.72
N TYR A 92 8.43 -2.52 -24.34
CA TYR A 92 8.42 -3.73 -25.16
C TYR A 92 7.30 -4.71 -24.81
N PHE A 93 6.83 -4.75 -23.57
CA PHE A 93 5.91 -5.79 -23.09
C PHE A 93 4.61 -5.24 -22.52
N LYS A 94 4.65 -4.25 -21.61
CA LYS A 94 3.47 -3.77 -20.89
C LYS A 94 2.36 -3.24 -21.81
N LYS A 95 2.73 -2.58 -22.92
CA LYS A 95 1.77 -2.10 -23.94
C LYS A 95 0.85 -3.21 -24.50
N HIS A 96 1.25 -4.47 -24.38
CA HIS A 96 0.52 -5.62 -24.92
C HIS A 96 -0.25 -6.42 -23.86
N ILE A 97 -0.22 -6.01 -22.59
CA ILE A 97 -0.88 -6.70 -21.48
C ILE A 97 -1.84 -5.73 -20.78
N GLU A 98 -3.14 -5.98 -20.91
CA GLU A 98 -4.20 -5.13 -20.36
C GLU A 98 -4.41 -5.33 -18.86
N SER A 99 -4.30 -6.58 -18.38
CA SER A 99 -4.50 -6.90 -16.96
C SER A 99 -3.26 -6.56 -16.14
N LEU A 100 -3.46 -5.76 -15.07
CA LEU A 100 -2.40 -5.37 -14.15
C LEU A 100 -1.74 -6.57 -13.47
N SER A 101 -2.53 -7.54 -12.98
CA SER A 101 -2.01 -8.74 -12.33
C SER A 101 -1.16 -9.59 -13.28
N MET A 102 -1.57 -9.69 -14.55
CA MET A 102 -0.79 -10.39 -15.57
C MET A 102 0.50 -9.65 -15.95
N SER A 103 0.48 -8.32 -15.99
CA SER A 103 1.68 -7.51 -16.21
C SER A 103 2.67 -7.71 -15.06
N ILE A 104 2.22 -7.63 -13.80
CA ILE A 104 3.05 -7.89 -12.61
C ILE A 104 3.66 -9.29 -12.68
N LEU A 105 2.85 -10.32 -12.95
CA LEU A 105 3.31 -11.70 -13.01
C LEU A 105 4.36 -11.90 -14.12
N PHE A 106 4.06 -11.46 -15.34
CA PHE A 106 4.95 -11.60 -16.49
C PHE A 106 6.27 -10.86 -16.27
N GLU A 107 6.21 -9.60 -15.84
CA GLU A 107 7.38 -8.76 -15.61
C GLU A 107 8.24 -9.29 -14.44
N SER A 108 7.61 -9.81 -13.38
CA SER A 108 8.32 -10.43 -12.25
C SER A 108 9.07 -11.69 -12.67
N ILE A 109 8.42 -12.59 -13.43
CA ILE A 109 9.06 -13.82 -13.93
C ILE A 109 10.20 -13.47 -14.89
N LEU A 110 10.01 -12.50 -15.78
CA LEU A 110 11.05 -12.06 -16.70
C LEU A 110 12.27 -11.51 -15.95
N SER A 111 12.04 -10.67 -14.95
CA SER A 111 13.09 -10.08 -14.11
C SER A 111 13.85 -11.14 -13.31
N LEU A 112 13.12 -12.09 -12.72
CA LEU A 112 13.73 -13.19 -11.98
C LEU A 112 14.57 -14.11 -12.89
N THR A 113 14.12 -14.32 -14.13
CA THR A 113 14.90 -15.05 -15.16
C THR A 113 16.20 -14.32 -15.48
N CYS A 114 16.15 -12.99 -15.64
CA CYS A 114 17.34 -12.17 -15.88
C CYS A 114 18.31 -12.20 -14.70
N ILE A 115 17.81 -12.16 -13.47
CA ILE A 115 18.63 -12.27 -12.26
C ILE A 115 19.24 -13.67 -12.13
N ALA A 116 18.48 -14.73 -12.41
CA ALA A 116 18.98 -16.10 -12.30
C ALA A 116 20.13 -16.36 -13.28
N LEU A 117 19.94 -16.00 -14.55
CA LEU A 117 20.96 -16.16 -15.58
C LEU A 117 22.11 -15.16 -15.41
N GLY A 118 21.81 -13.88 -15.13
CA GLY A 118 22.81 -12.85 -14.90
C GLY A 118 23.64 -13.08 -13.65
N GLY A 119 23.02 -13.52 -12.56
CA GLY A 119 23.69 -13.93 -11.32
C GLY A 119 24.58 -15.16 -11.51
N TYR A 120 24.12 -16.15 -12.29
CA TYR A 120 24.97 -17.28 -12.68
C TYR A 120 26.22 -16.80 -13.44
N LEU A 121 26.05 -16.01 -14.50
CA LEU A 121 27.16 -15.45 -15.27
C LEU A 121 28.08 -14.57 -14.41
N PHE A 122 27.51 -13.75 -13.53
CA PHE A 122 28.24 -12.95 -12.55
C PHE A 122 29.17 -13.85 -11.71
N THR A 123 28.68 -14.96 -11.17
CA THR A 123 29.52 -15.84 -10.32
C THR A 123 30.67 -16.48 -11.09
N LEU A 124 30.48 -16.79 -12.38
CA LEU A 124 31.54 -17.31 -13.24
C LEU A 124 32.61 -16.25 -13.49
N ILE A 125 32.20 -15.04 -13.89
CA ILE A 125 33.10 -13.91 -14.15
C ILE A 125 33.84 -13.53 -12.86
N PHE A 126 33.13 -13.42 -11.74
CA PHE A 126 33.71 -13.05 -10.45
C PHE A 126 34.78 -14.05 -10.02
N ASN A 127 34.47 -15.35 -10.02
CA ASN A 127 35.43 -16.38 -9.63
C ASN A 127 36.67 -16.40 -10.54
N TRP A 128 36.48 -16.13 -11.84
CA TRP A 128 37.57 -16.03 -12.79
C TRP A 128 38.47 -14.82 -12.49
N MET A 129 37.88 -13.65 -12.28
CA MET A 129 38.59 -12.41 -11.99
C MET A 129 39.29 -12.42 -10.63
N SER A 130 38.66 -13.06 -9.63
CA SER A 130 39.19 -13.12 -8.27
C SER A 130 40.20 -14.24 -8.05
N LYS A 131 40.47 -15.06 -9.08
CA LYS A 131 41.30 -16.28 -8.99
C LYS A 131 40.83 -17.22 -7.86
N GLY A 132 39.52 -17.26 -7.62
CA GLY A 132 38.91 -18.07 -6.55
C GLY A 132 38.98 -17.46 -5.14
N LEU A 133 39.45 -16.22 -4.99
CA LEU A 133 39.40 -15.47 -3.74
C LEU A 133 38.04 -14.75 -3.60
N GLY A 134 37.54 -14.60 -2.38
CA GLY A 134 36.23 -13.98 -2.12
C GLY A 134 35.04 -14.90 -2.38
N ASN A 135 33.88 -14.49 -1.85
CA ASN A 135 32.65 -15.26 -1.94
C ASN A 135 31.78 -14.74 -3.09
N ALA A 136 31.89 -15.36 -4.26
CA ALA A 136 31.14 -14.97 -5.47
C ALA A 136 29.61 -15.01 -5.27
N VAL A 137 29.10 -15.96 -4.49
CA VAL A 137 27.66 -16.10 -4.24
C VAL A 137 27.16 -14.94 -3.37
N MET A 138 27.92 -14.60 -2.32
CA MET A 138 27.63 -13.43 -1.50
C MET A 138 27.78 -12.13 -2.32
N ALA A 139 28.77 -12.03 -3.19
CA ALA A 139 28.93 -10.86 -4.06
C ALA A 139 27.73 -10.69 -5.01
N ALA A 140 27.17 -11.79 -5.53
CA ALA A 140 26.01 -11.78 -6.42
C ALA A 140 24.73 -11.27 -5.73
N THR A 141 24.62 -11.31 -4.40
CA THR A 141 23.42 -10.80 -3.70
C THR A 141 23.25 -9.29 -3.83
N SER A 142 24.31 -8.55 -4.21
CA SER A 142 24.20 -7.12 -4.54
C SER A 142 23.18 -6.86 -5.66
N MET A 143 22.93 -7.84 -6.52
CA MET A 143 21.95 -7.78 -7.61
C MET A 143 20.50 -7.69 -7.14
N VAL A 144 20.18 -8.00 -5.88
CA VAL A 144 18.80 -7.88 -5.35
C VAL A 144 18.22 -6.47 -5.54
N ILE A 145 19.05 -5.44 -5.49
CA ILE A 145 18.63 -4.04 -5.67
C ILE A 145 18.04 -3.78 -7.07
N PHE A 146 18.36 -4.60 -8.06
CA PHE A 146 17.78 -4.53 -9.40
C PHE A 146 16.24 -4.60 -9.42
N VAL A 147 15.62 -5.31 -8.46
CA VAL A 147 14.16 -5.48 -8.39
C VAL A 147 13.47 -4.26 -7.76
N VAL A 148 14.20 -3.44 -6.98
CA VAL A 148 13.63 -2.33 -6.20
C VAL A 148 12.85 -1.33 -7.06
N PRO A 149 13.35 -0.85 -8.21
CA PRO A 149 12.60 0.07 -9.06
C PRO A 149 11.27 -0.50 -9.56
N MET A 150 11.21 -1.81 -9.84
CA MET A 150 9.97 -2.47 -10.26
C MET A 150 8.96 -2.52 -9.11
N VAL A 151 9.39 -2.92 -7.91
CA VAL A 151 8.51 -2.96 -6.74
C VAL A 151 7.96 -1.56 -6.47
N PHE A 152 8.84 -0.56 -6.47
CA PHE A 152 8.44 0.83 -6.28
C PHE A 152 7.39 1.29 -7.31
N TYR A 153 7.60 0.97 -8.60
CA TYR A 153 6.67 1.31 -9.67
C TYR A 153 5.26 0.73 -9.45
N TYR A 154 5.15 -0.55 -9.10
CA TYR A 154 3.84 -1.16 -8.86
C TYR A 154 3.21 -0.73 -7.54
N CYS A 155 4.00 -0.53 -6.49
CA CYS A 155 3.51 0.08 -5.25
C CYS A 155 2.94 1.48 -5.52
N TYR A 156 3.61 2.27 -6.35
CA TYR A 156 3.15 3.60 -6.74
C TYR A 156 1.83 3.54 -7.53
N ILE A 157 1.72 2.67 -8.55
CA ILE A 157 0.47 2.49 -9.31
C ILE A 157 -0.67 2.10 -8.37
N GLN A 158 -0.41 1.20 -7.43
CA GLN A 158 -1.43 0.73 -6.50
C GLN A 158 -1.85 1.84 -5.56
N PHE A 159 -0.89 2.60 -5.04
CA PHE A 159 -1.13 3.74 -4.17
C PHE A 159 -2.02 4.80 -4.84
N ILE A 160 -1.74 5.17 -6.10
CA ILE A 160 -2.57 6.15 -6.83
C ILE A 160 -3.92 5.58 -7.28
N SER A 161 -4.06 4.25 -7.33
CA SER A 161 -5.32 3.59 -7.72
C SER A 161 -6.32 3.45 -6.56
N ILE A 162 -5.90 3.74 -5.33
CA ILE A 162 -6.80 3.75 -4.17
C ILE A 162 -7.80 4.89 -4.38
N PRO A 163 -9.10 4.60 -4.53
CA PRO A 163 -10.10 5.65 -4.65
C PRO A 163 -10.14 6.46 -3.35
N PHE A 164 -10.43 7.76 -3.46
CA PHE A 164 -10.75 8.57 -2.29
C PHE A 164 -12.04 8.07 -1.67
N ASP A 165 -12.07 7.90 -0.36
CA ASP A 165 -13.28 7.53 0.37
C ASP A 165 -14.30 8.67 0.25
N ILE A 166 -15.36 8.49 -0.54
CA ILE A 166 -16.51 9.40 -0.57
C ILE A 166 -17.41 9.01 0.60
N TYR A 167 -17.28 9.74 1.70
CA TYR A 167 -18.13 9.57 2.87
C TYR A 167 -19.49 10.21 2.64
N LYS A 168 -20.58 9.56 3.09
CA LYS A 168 -21.85 10.28 3.19
C LYS A 168 -21.70 11.34 4.28
N THR A 169 -22.34 12.47 4.06
CA THR A 169 -22.34 13.58 5.03
C THR A 169 -23.71 13.69 5.68
N TRP A 170 -23.75 13.69 7.01
CA TRP A 170 -24.97 14.00 7.76
C TRP A 170 -25.18 15.51 7.81
N ARG A 171 -26.42 15.96 7.66
CA ARG A 171 -26.80 17.38 7.81
C ARG A 171 -28.00 17.49 8.74
N TYR A 172 -28.00 18.53 9.56
CA TYR A 172 -29.16 18.85 10.37
C TYR A 172 -30.32 19.30 9.47
N SER A 173 -31.53 18.79 9.73
CA SER A 173 -32.76 19.25 9.08
C SER A 173 -33.65 19.91 10.13
N PRO A 174 -34.16 21.14 9.91
CA PRO A 174 -35.10 21.79 10.83
C PRO A 174 -36.39 21.00 11.08
N GLU A 175 -36.76 20.09 10.17
CA GLU A 175 -37.94 19.24 10.26
C GLU A 175 -37.68 17.93 11.04
N GLN A 176 -36.43 17.68 11.46
CA GLN A 176 -36.04 16.45 12.14
C GLN A 176 -36.69 16.38 13.53
N LYS A 177 -37.61 15.43 13.69
CA LYS A 177 -38.21 15.14 15.01
C LYS A 177 -37.19 14.42 15.87
N LEU A 178 -37.22 14.70 17.18
CA LEU A 178 -36.46 13.92 18.14
C LEU A 178 -36.87 12.44 18.01
N PRO A 179 -35.91 11.49 18.00
CA PRO A 179 -36.22 10.08 17.90
C PRO A 179 -37.15 9.67 19.04
N ASP A 180 -38.21 8.95 18.71
CA ASP A 180 -39.12 8.39 19.71
C ASP A 180 -38.53 7.09 20.26
N PHE A 181 -38.55 6.94 21.59
CA PHE A 181 -37.98 5.79 22.29
C PHE A 181 -39.07 4.79 22.73
N GLU A 182 -40.27 4.88 22.16
CA GLU A 182 -41.33 3.89 22.36
C GLU A 182 -40.82 2.47 22.02
N GLY A 183 -40.64 1.65 23.05
CA GLY A 183 -40.14 0.26 22.93
C GLY A 183 -38.63 0.08 23.06
N ALA A 184 -37.87 1.11 23.44
CA ALA A 184 -36.43 1.01 23.66
C ALA A 184 -36.07 0.14 24.88
N ASP A 185 -35.16 -0.82 24.69
CA ASP A 185 -34.60 -1.66 25.76
C ASP A 185 -33.50 -0.89 26.52
N PHE A 186 -33.91 -0.19 27.58
CA PHE A 186 -33.01 0.60 28.42
C PHE A 186 -32.04 -0.24 29.27
N ASP A 187 -32.20 -1.57 29.32
CA ASP A 187 -31.28 -2.45 30.07
C ASP A 187 -29.95 -2.65 29.33
N ARG A 188 -29.89 -2.32 28.03
CA ARG A 188 -28.70 -2.49 27.17
C ARG A 188 -28.02 -1.18 26.79
N LEU A 189 -28.07 -0.17 27.65
CA LEU A 189 -27.38 1.10 27.40
C LEU A 189 -25.86 0.92 27.39
N MET A 190 -25.20 1.54 26.41
CA MET A 190 -23.74 1.62 26.35
C MET A 190 -23.28 3.07 26.28
N VAL A 191 -22.03 3.34 26.68
CA VAL A 191 -21.46 4.69 26.69
C VAL A 191 -20.49 4.86 25.52
N LEU A 192 -20.68 5.94 24.76
CA LEU A 192 -19.74 6.37 23.71
C LEU A 192 -19.07 7.69 24.09
N ASN A 193 -17.84 7.86 23.63
CA ASN A 193 -17.10 9.11 23.76
C ASN A 193 -17.14 9.87 22.42
N VAL A 194 -17.85 10.98 22.37
CA VAL A 194 -17.95 11.82 21.17
C VAL A 194 -16.94 12.95 21.24
N GLU A 195 -16.11 13.11 20.21
CA GLU A 195 -15.08 14.14 20.11
C GLU A 195 -15.42 15.10 18.95
N LEU A 196 -15.72 16.37 19.28
CA LEU A 196 -16.20 17.37 18.31
C LEU A 196 -15.73 18.80 18.68
N SER A 197 -15.79 19.74 17.73
CA SER A 197 -15.50 21.18 17.93
C SER A 197 -16.80 21.97 18.14
N LYS A 198 -16.81 22.95 19.06
CA LYS A 198 -18.03 23.76 19.34
C LYS A 198 -18.37 24.70 18.19
N LYS A 199 -17.35 25.40 17.68
CA LYS A 199 -17.40 26.35 16.55
C LYS A 199 -16.50 25.89 15.42
N LEU A 200 -16.73 26.41 14.22
CA LEU A 200 -15.95 26.12 13.02
C LEU A 200 -14.47 26.53 13.15
N GLU A 201 -14.23 27.65 13.82
CA GLU A 201 -12.89 28.25 14.00
C GLU A 201 -12.11 27.61 15.14
N ASP A 202 -12.75 26.75 15.93
CA ASP A 202 -12.13 26.15 17.10
C ASP A 202 -11.28 24.94 16.70
N SER A 203 -9.96 25.12 16.76
CA SER A 203 -9.00 24.05 16.56
C SER A 203 -9.05 22.98 17.67
N ASN A 204 -9.58 23.31 18.85
CA ASN A 204 -9.64 22.40 19.97
C ASN A 204 -10.93 21.56 19.95
N ARG A 205 -10.75 20.23 19.91
CA ARG A 205 -11.84 19.28 20.07
C ARG A 205 -12.02 18.95 21.54
N PHE A 206 -13.27 18.85 21.98
CA PHE A 206 -13.60 18.40 23.33
C PHE A 206 -14.36 17.08 23.29
N ARG A 207 -14.39 16.38 24.42
CA ARG A 207 -14.96 15.04 24.56
C ARG A 207 -16.23 15.07 25.39
N ILE A 208 -17.31 14.51 24.85
CA ILE A 208 -18.60 14.32 25.52
C ILE A 208 -18.79 12.82 25.74
N LYS A 209 -19.20 12.42 26.95
CA LYS A 209 -19.65 11.05 27.21
C LYS A 209 -21.17 11.01 27.09
N ALA A 210 -21.67 10.20 26.17
CA ALA A 210 -23.11 10.08 25.93
C ALA A 210 -23.53 8.62 25.98
N LYS A 211 -24.71 8.37 26.56
CA LYS A 211 -25.33 7.04 26.55
C LYS A 211 -26.04 6.83 25.22
N THR A 212 -26.00 5.61 24.72
CA THR A 212 -26.67 5.21 23.49
C THR A 212 -27.30 3.83 23.65
N LEU A 213 -28.28 3.55 22.79
CA LEU A 213 -28.86 2.24 22.61
C LEU A 213 -28.13 1.54 21.46
N PRO A 214 -27.76 0.26 21.61
CA PRO A 214 -27.04 -0.48 20.57
C PRO A 214 -27.86 -0.67 19.29
N THR A 215 -29.20 -0.73 19.42
CA THR A 215 -30.15 -1.02 18.34
C THR A 215 -31.37 -0.12 18.43
N GLY A 216 -32.02 0.13 17.28
CA GLY A 216 -33.31 0.82 17.21
C GLY A 216 -33.25 2.35 17.02
N VAL A 217 -32.06 2.95 17.12
CA VAL A 217 -31.86 4.39 16.84
C VAL A 217 -30.70 4.53 15.86
N THR A 218 -30.91 5.31 14.80
CA THR A 218 -29.85 5.62 13.83
C THR A 218 -28.76 6.46 14.49
N PHE A 219 -27.53 6.32 14.04
CA PHE A 219 -26.42 7.11 14.59
C PHE A 219 -26.65 8.61 14.39
N GLY A 220 -27.25 9.03 13.27
CA GLY A 220 -27.57 10.43 12.99
C GLY A 220 -28.59 11.03 13.97
N ASP A 221 -29.67 10.32 14.26
CA ASP A 221 -30.69 10.78 15.22
C ASP A 221 -30.15 10.80 16.65
N TRP A 222 -29.34 9.80 17.01
CA TRP A 222 -28.64 9.78 18.28
C TRP A 222 -27.68 10.97 18.42
N PHE A 223 -26.89 11.28 17.38
CA PHE A 223 -25.97 12.41 17.38
C PHE A 223 -26.72 13.74 17.58
N TYR A 224 -27.84 13.94 16.88
CA TYR A 224 -28.68 15.12 17.07
C TYR A 224 -29.14 15.27 18.52
N ARG A 225 -29.67 14.18 19.11
CA ARG A 225 -30.10 14.16 20.52
C ARG A 225 -28.96 14.51 21.48
N VAL A 226 -27.77 13.95 21.27
CA VAL A 226 -26.60 14.24 22.12
C VAL A 226 -26.23 15.72 22.08
N VAL A 227 -26.28 16.34 20.90
CA VAL A 227 -26.00 17.76 20.74
C VAL A 227 -27.08 18.62 21.40
N ASP A 228 -28.36 18.28 21.23
CA ASP A 228 -29.48 19.00 21.84
C ASP A 228 -29.44 18.93 23.38
N ASP A 229 -29.26 17.73 23.94
CA ASP A 229 -29.12 17.51 25.38
C ASP A 229 -27.92 18.28 25.97
N TYR A 230 -26.81 18.33 25.24
CA TYR A 230 -25.62 19.08 25.65
C TYR A 230 -25.88 20.59 25.64
N ASN A 231 -26.51 21.10 24.58
CA ASN A 231 -26.83 22.52 24.41
C ASN A 231 -27.83 22.99 25.47
N HIS A 232 -28.83 22.19 25.79
CA HIS A 232 -29.79 22.47 26.86
C HIS A 232 -29.11 22.57 28.24
N LYS A 233 -28.17 21.66 28.53
CA LYS A 233 -27.43 21.66 29.80
C LYS A 233 -26.37 22.77 29.89
N ASN A 234 -25.87 23.26 28.75
CA ASN A 234 -24.76 24.21 28.69
C ASN A 234 -25.09 25.41 27.77
N PRO A 235 -26.07 26.26 28.15
CA PRO A 235 -26.51 27.37 27.29
C PRO A 235 -25.41 28.39 26.99
N GLY A 236 -24.39 28.51 27.85
CA GLY A 236 -23.26 29.42 27.63
C GLY A 236 -22.18 28.90 26.67
N SER A 237 -22.20 27.63 26.27
CA SER A 237 -21.18 27.06 25.38
C SER A 237 -21.76 26.01 24.42
N ILE A 238 -22.69 26.45 23.57
CA ILE A 238 -23.40 25.58 22.63
C ILE A 238 -22.52 25.05 21.50
N ILE A 239 -22.93 23.93 20.94
CA ILE A 239 -22.42 23.34 19.71
C ILE A 239 -23.31 23.83 18.58
N HIS A 240 -22.71 24.52 17.61
CA HIS A 240 -23.43 25.06 16.46
C HIS A 240 -23.61 23.98 15.39
N LEU A 241 -24.86 23.64 15.06
CA LEU A 241 -25.19 22.71 13.97
C LEU A 241 -25.40 23.43 12.62
N SER A 242 -25.68 24.72 12.65
CA SER A 242 -25.85 25.59 11.49
C SER A 242 -24.99 26.84 11.60
N ASP A 243 -24.72 27.46 10.46
CA ASP A 243 -23.96 28.70 10.34
C ASP A 243 -24.77 29.94 10.72
N GLU A 244 -24.13 31.11 10.75
CA GLU A 244 -24.79 32.40 11.03
C GLU A 244 -25.93 32.71 10.03
N GLY A 245 -25.79 32.21 8.79
CA GLY A 245 -26.83 32.28 7.75
C GLY A 245 -27.95 31.23 7.88
N ASN A 246 -27.98 30.44 8.96
CA ASN A 246 -28.91 29.34 9.20
C ASN A 246 -28.79 28.14 8.23
N GLU A 247 -27.69 28.05 7.48
CA GLU A 247 -27.37 26.90 6.63
C GLU A 247 -26.76 25.77 7.48
N PRO A 248 -27.25 24.52 7.37
CA PRO A 248 -26.77 23.42 8.19
C PRO A 248 -25.36 22.97 7.79
N TYR A 249 -24.50 22.70 8.76
CA TYR A 249 -23.20 22.11 8.51
C TYR A 249 -23.31 20.64 8.10
N TYR A 250 -22.36 20.19 7.28
CA TYR A 250 -22.17 18.78 6.94
C TYR A 250 -21.23 18.13 7.95
N TRP A 251 -21.58 16.94 8.42
CA TRP A 251 -20.81 16.18 9.39
C TRP A 251 -20.42 14.82 8.85
N ILE A 252 -19.20 14.39 9.17
CA ILE A 252 -18.72 13.03 8.96
C ILE A 252 -18.33 12.41 10.30
N PHE A 253 -18.60 11.11 10.41
CA PHE A 253 -18.42 10.36 11.65
C PHE A 253 -17.45 9.21 11.44
N TYR A 254 -16.54 9.04 12.38
CA TYR A 254 -15.56 7.98 12.30
C TYR A 254 -15.01 7.59 13.67
N THR A 255 -14.63 6.32 13.81
CA THR A 255 -13.95 5.87 15.02
C THR A 255 -12.49 6.32 15.02
N LYS A 256 -11.96 6.65 16.20
CA LYS A 256 -10.57 7.07 16.35
C LYS A 256 -9.63 5.91 16.06
N LYS A 257 -8.58 6.18 15.28
CA LYS A 257 -7.50 5.21 15.03
C LYS A 257 -6.88 4.77 16.36
N SER A 258 -6.80 3.46 16.57
CA SER A 258 -5.99 2.85 17.64
C SER A 258 -4.73 2.25 17.03
N PHE A 259 -3.73 1.89 17.85
CA PHE A 259 -2.48 1.29 17.36
C PHE A 259 -2.73 0.04 16.48
N PHE A 260 -3.81 -0.69 16.74
CA PHE A 260 -4.19 -1.90 16.00
C PHE A 260 -5.47 -1.76 15.15
N SER A 261 -6.14 -0.62 15.15
CA SER A 261 -7.41 -0.45 14.41
C SER A 261 -7.36 0.80 13.53
N PHE A 262 -7.68 0.63 12.25
CA PHE A 262 -7.84 1.73 11.32
C PHE A 262 -9.08 2.56 11.66
N ARG A 263 -9.08 3.83 11.25
CA ARG A 263 -10.25 4.70 11.31
C ARG A 263 -11.39 4.03 10.53
N LYS A 264 -12.53 3.76 11.18
CA LYS A 264 -13.71 3.21 10.53
C LYS A 264 -14.72 4.33 10.32
N TYR A 265 -15.20 4.48 9.09
CA TYR A 265 -16.33 5.36 8.79
C TYR A 265 -17.61 4.83 9.45
N ILE A 266 -18.40 5.73 10.02
CA ILE A 266 -19.69 5.43 10.64
C ILE A 266 -20.79 5.93 9.71
N ASP A 267 -21.65 5.03 9.25
CA ASP A 267 -22.83 5.39 8.47
C ASP A 267 -23.93 5.88 9.42
N PHE A 268 -24.34 7.14 9.23
CA PHE A 268 -25.32 7.78 10.09
C PHE A 268 -26.73 7.20 9.96
N ASP A 269 -27.05 6.53 8.84
CA ASP A 269 -28.35 5.91 8.58
C ASP A 269 -28.53 4.59 9.36
N HIS A 270 -27.44 4.03 9.88
CA HIS A 270 -27.43 2.73 10.57
C HIS A 270 -27.27 2.91 12.09
N ASP A 271 -27.65 1.88 12.84
CA ASP A 271 -27.50 1.85 14.29
C ASP A 271 -26.05 1.55 14.73
N ILE A 272 -25.82 1.59 16.04
CA ILE A 272 -24.49 1.41 16.66
C ILE A 272 -23.94 0.00 16.39
N THR A 273 -24.81 -1.01 16.47
CA THR A 273 -24.44 -2.43 16.27
C THR A 273 -24.04 -2.70 14.82
N THR A 274 -24.79 -2.19 13.85
CA THR A 274 -24.49 -2.35 12.42
C THR A 274 -23.19 -1.63 12.05
N ASN A 275 -22.94 -0.46 12.65
CA ASN A 275 -21.66 0.23 12.53
C ASN A 275 -20.50 -0.47 13.29
N SER A 276 -20.78 -1.55 14.02
CA SER A 276 -19.83 -2.32 14.84
C SER A 276 -19.04 -1.44 15.82
N ILE A 277 -19.71 -0.44 16.40
CA ILE A 277 -19.11 0.44 17.40
C ILE A 277 -19.17 -0.27 18.74
N SER A 278 -18.04 -0.33 19.44
CA SER A 278 -17.94 -0.97 20.75
C SER A 278 -18.17 0.01 21.89
N GLU A 279 -18.47 -0.52 23.07
CA GLU A 279 -18.61 0.32 24.27
C GLU A 279 -17.30 1.06 24.60
N ASN A 280 -17.43 2.29 25.08
CA ASN A 280 -16.35 3.24 25.37
C ASN A 280 -15.49 3.65 24.17
N GLU A 281 -15.87 3.29 22.94
CA GLU A 281 -15.17 3.72 21.75
C GLU A 281 -15.26 5.25 21.56
N VAL A 282 -14.23 5.81 20.90
CA VAL A 282 -14.14 7.24 20.63
C VAL A 282 -14.61 7.51 19.22
N VAL A 283 -15.75 8.17 19.10
CA VAL A 283 -16.30 8.64 17.84
C VAL A 283 -15.89 10.09 17.62
N ILE A 284 -15.27 10.37 16.49
CA ILE A 284 -14.89 11.71 16.08
C ILE A 284 -15.95 12.23 15.11
N CYS A 285 -16.52 13.37 15.44
CA CYS A 285 -17.46 14.10 14.60
C CYS A 285 -16.73 15.32 14.04
N LYS A 286 -16.62 15.39 12.71
CA LYS A 286 -15.88 16.45 12.01
C LYS A 286 -16.82 17.17 11.05
N ARG A 287 -16.75 18.50 10.96
CA ARG A 287 -17.51 19.27 9.97
C ARG A 287 -16.78 19.20 8.62
N VAL A 288 -17.54 19.24 7.53
CA VAL A 288 -17.03 19.27 6.15
C VAL A 288 -17.57 20.52 5.47
N ILE A 289 -16.69 21.30 4.83
CA ILE A 289 -17.08 22.48 4.04
C ILE A 289 -16.65 22.20 2.61
N GLN A 290 -17.59 22.13 1.67
CA GLN A 290 -17.31 22.05 0.23
C GLN A 290 -16.20 21.03 -0.15
N HIS A 291 -16.32 19.77 0.26
CA HIS A 291 -15.34 18.69 0.01
C HIS A 291 -13.94 18.90 0.61
N GLU A 292 -13.70 19.97 1.36
CA GLU A 292 -12.49 20.17 2.15
C GLU A 292 -12.74 19.78 3.61
N GLU A 293 -11.83 18.96 4.11
CA GLU A 293 -11.79 18.54 5.50
C GLU A 293 -11.41 19.72 6.42
N GLU A 294 -12.21 19.99 7.46
CA GLU A 294 -11.92 21.00 8.51
C GLU A 294 -10.49 20.83 9.08
N GLY A 295 -9.70 21.91 9.06
CA GLY A 295 -8.32 21.94 9.58
C GLY A 295 -7.20 21.80 8.54
N VAL A 296 -7.49 21.67 7.24
CA VAL A 296 -6.47 21.88 6.20
C VAL A 296 -6.33 23.39 5.98
N ALA A 297 -5.31 23.99 6.57
CA ALA A 297 -5.01 25.40 6.31
C ALA A 297 -4.80 25.63 4.81
N LYS A 298 -5.49 26.64 4.26
CA LYS A 298 -5.21 27.19 2.92
C LYS A 298 -3.71 27.46 2.81
N LYS A 299 -2.98 26.64 2.05
CA LYS A 299 -1.71 27.09 1.51
C LYS A 299 -2.04 28.04 0.38
N SER A 300 -1.94 29.33 0.69
CA SER A 300 -1.77 30.39 -0.30
C SER A 300 -0.56 30.12 -1.19
#